data_AF-A0A1G0M1C2-F1
#
_entry.id   AF-A0A1G0M1C2-F1
#
_cell.length_a   1.000
_cell.length_b   1.000
_cell.length_c   1.000
_cell.angle_alpha   90.00
_cell.angle_beta   90.00
_cell.angle_gamma   90.00
#
_symmetry.space_group_name_H-M   'P 1'
#
loop_
_entity.id
_entity.type
_entity.pdbx_description
1 polymer ?
#
loop_
_entity_poly.entity_id
_entity_poly.type
_entity_poly.pdbx_seq_one_letter_code
_entity_poly.pdbx_strand_id
1 'polypeptide(L)'
;MEEQIVNLEFINPNKAWVVKELEKLFTEWEVWQNEISKIVDQPYDANRQSEVFADGEENMDFHEILQAKTLTFLNNNIKGHGFIRGFDGHGCDRTDLRLIIRVKHRIQQLRILLASLQYAKVPESFWKEKSKELVQSIVNKGTDAAIEITTQYLKNPTGIS
;
A
#
# COMPACT_ATOMS: atom_id res chain seq x y z
N MET A 1 -17.81 -6.21 18.61
CA MET A 1 -16.33 -6.27 18.41
C MET A 1 -16.10 -7.51 17.58
N GLU A 2 -16.11 -7.39 16.26
CA GLU A 2 -15.89 -8.52 15.35
C GLU A 2 -14.66 -8.24 14.50
N GLU A 3 -13.69 -9.13 14.73
CA GLU A 3 -12.47 -9.50 14.00
C GLU A 3 -11.86 -8.52 12.99
N GLN A 4 -10.79 -7.87 13.44
CA GLN A 4 -9.64 -7.67 12.56
C GLN A 4 -8.48 -8.54 13.03
N ILE A 5 -8.36 -9.76 12.49
CA ILE A 5 -7.18 -10.62 12.74
C ILE A 5 -6.60 -11.16 11.42
N VAL A 6 -6.76 -10.43 10.32
CA VAL A 6 -5.90 -10.70 9.15
C VAL A 6 -4.58 -9.99 9.40
N ASN A 7 -3.57 -10.75 9.84
CA ASN A 7 -2.21 -10.23 10.03
C ASN A 7 -1.75 -9.55 8.74
N LEU A 8 -1.18 -8.35 8.88
CA LEU A 8 -0.52 -7.65 7.79
C LEU A 8 0.72 -8.44 7.35
N GLU A 9 0.78 -8.82 6.09
CA GLU A 9 1.84 -9.70 5.57
C GLU A 9 2.17 -9.35 4.12
N PHE A 10 3.46 -9.35 3.79
CA PHE A 10 3.91 -9.29 2.40
C PHE A 10 3.68 -10.64 1.72
N ILE A 11 3.02 -10.63 0.58
CA ILE A 11 2.88 -11.81 -0.31
C ILE A 11 4.12 -11.93 -1.18
N ASN A 12 4.61 -10.79 -1.69
CA ASN A 12 5.78 -10.71 -2.55
C ASN A 12 7.06 -10.70 -1.69
N PRO A 13 8.06 -11.56 -1.99
CA PRO A 13 9.31 -11.59 -1.24
C PRO A 13 10.10 -10.29 -1.35
N ASN A 14 9.97 -9.54 -2.44
CA ASN A 14 10.69 -8.28 -2.63
C ASN A 14 10.00 -7.11 -1.90
N LYS A 15 10.12 -7.08 -0.57
CA LYS A 15 9.56 -6.01 0.29
C LYS A 15 9.94 -4.61 -0.18
N ALA A 16 11.22 -4.38 -0.51
CA ALA A 16 11.72 -3.07 -0.88
C ALA A 16 11.04 -2.55 -2.15
N TRP A 17 10.85 -3.43 -3.14
CA TRP A 17 10.10 -3.10 -4.36
C TRP A 17 8.63 -2.82 -4.05
N VAL A 18 7.96 -3.64 -3.25
CA VAL A 18 6.54 -3.42 -2.89
C VAL A 18 6.35 -2.07 -2.21
N VAL A 19 7.19 -1.73 -1.24
CA VAL A 19 7.11 -0.43 -0.55
C VAL A 19 7.31 0.73 -1.52
N LYS A 20 8.34 0.63 -2.39
CA LYS A 20 8.63 1.66 -3.39
C LYS A 20 7.49 1.85 -4.41
N GLU A 21 6.87 0.77 -4.88
CA GLU A 21 5.73 0.88 -5.79
C GLU A 21 4.48 1.41 -5.08
N LEU A 22 4.27 1.06 -3.80
CA LEU A 22 3.18 1.63 -3.01
C LEU A 22 3.37 3.14 -2.77
N GLU A 23 4.60 3.60 -2.55
CA GLU A 23 4.94 5.02 -2.45
C GLU A 23 4.64 5.77 -3.75
N LYS A 24 4.91 5.17 -4.92
CA LYS A 24 4.52 5.77 -6.21
C LYS A 24 3.01 5.92 -6.33
N LEU A 25 2.25 4.89 -5.97
CA LEU A 25 0.79 4.96 -5.94
C LEU A 25 0.32 6.04 -4.97
N PHE A 26 0.92 6.13 -3.78
CA PHE A 26 0.63 7.17 -2.80
C PHE A 26 0.84 8.58 -3.37
N THR A 27 1.96 8.82 -4.06
CA THR A 27 2.22 10.10 -4.74
C THR A 27 1.19 10.38 -5.84
N GLU A 28 0.77 9.37 -6.61
CA GLU A 28 -0.28 9.51 -7.62
C GLU A 28 -1.62 9.93 -7.00
N TRP A 29 -1.96 9.38 -5.83
CA TRP A 29 -3.12 9.83 -5.04
C TRP A 29 -2.96 11.28 -4.55
N GLU A 30 -1.78 11.70 -4.10
CA GLU A 30 -1.54 13.09 -3.69
C GLU A 30 -1.64 14.08 -4.85
N VAL A 31 -1.13 13.71 -6.03
CA VAL A 31 -1.33 14.48 -7.26
C VAL A 31 -2.82 14.58 -7.58
N TRP A 32 -3.55 13.46 -7.49
CA TRP A 32 -5.00 13.46 -7.72
C TRP A 32 -5.76 14.35 -6.73
N GLN A 33 -5.38 14.35 -5.45
CA GLN A 33 -5.94 15.24 -4.44
C GLN A 33 -5.78 16.72 -4.78
N ASN A 34 -4.66 17.08 -5.41
CA ASN A 34 -4.41 18.44 -5.86
C ASN A 34 -5.30 18.79 -7.07
N GLU A 35 -5.47 17.88 -8.03
CA GLU A 35 -6.34 18.11 -9.19
C GLU A 35 -7.81 18.27 -8.79
N ILE A 36 -8.35 17.36 -7.99
CA ILE A 36 -9.76 17.46 -7.54
C ILE A 36 -10.02 18.68 -6.66
N SER A 37 -9.00 19.20 -5.96
CA SER A 37 -9.16 20.41 -5.15
C SER A 37 -9.38 21.67 -5.98
N LYS A 38 -9.09 21.62 -7.28
CA LYS A 38 -9.35 22.70 -8.24
C LYS A 38 -10.76 22.65 -8.82
N ILE A 39 -11.49 21.54 -8.61
CA ILE A 39 -12.87 21.40 -9.08
C ILE A 39 -13.72 22.37 -8.26
N VAL A 40 -14.26 23.38 -8.95
CA VAL A 40 -15.18 24.36 -8.36
C VAL A 40 -16.59 23.80 -8.45
N ASP A 41 -17.32 23.87 -7.34
CA ASP A 41 -18.74 23.53 -7.30
C ASP A 41 -19.51 24.47 -8.23
N GLN A 42 -20.00 23.92 -9.33
CA GLN A 42 -20.93 24.63 -10.20
C GLN A 42 -22.37 24.31 -9.78
N PRO A 43 -23.27 25.31 -9.78
CA PRO A 43 -24.68 25.05 -9.57
C PRO A 43 -25.20 24.10 -10.65
N TYR A 44 -26.01 23.13 -10.25
CA TYR A 44 -26.61 22.17 -11.17
C TYR A 44 -27.43 22.90 -12.25
N ASP A 45 -27.16 22.59 -13.53
CA ASP A 45 -27.88 23.12 -14.68
C ASP A 45 -28.63 21.99 -15.39
N ALA A 46 -29.93 21.90 -15.12
CA ALA A 46 -30.82 20.89 -15.68
C ALA A 46 -30.94 20.93 -17.22
N ASN A 47 -30.54 22.03 -17.88
CA ASN A 47 -30.56 22.12 -19.35
C ASN A 47 -29.27 21.60 -20.00
N ARG A 48 -28.20 21.42 -19.22
CA ARG A 48 -26.87 21.01 -19.70
C ARG A 48 -26.40 19.69 -19.13
N GLN A 49 -26.95 19.26 -18.00
CA GLN A 49 -26.48 18.11 -17.24
C GLN A 49 -27.57 17.04 -17.15
N SER A 50 -27.31 15.87 -17.74
CA SER A 50 -28.17 14.68 -17.62
C SER A 50 -28.11 14.05 -16.24
N GLU A 51 -27.01 14.25 -15.50
CA GLU A 51 -26.76 13.67 -14.17
C GLU A 51 -26.16 14.71 -13.22
N VAL A 52 -26.45 14.58 -11.92
CA VAL A 52 -25.96 15.49 -10.87
C VAL A 52 -24.55 15.08 -10.42
N PHE A 53 -23.59 15.01 -11.35
CA PHE A 53 -22.19 14.81 -10.97
C PHE A 53 -21.50 16.15 -10.79
N ALA A 54 -21.55 16.68 -9.57
CA ALA A 54 -20.81 17.89 -9.22
C ALA A 54 -19.29 17.74 -9.44
N ASP A 55 -18.79 16.50 -9.47
CA ASP A 55 -17.39 16.17 -9.72
C ASP A 55 -17.07 15.85 -11.19
N GLY A 56 -18.06 15.59 -12.06
CA GLY A 56 -17.88 15.22 -13.48
C GLY A 56 -17.53 13.75 -13.74
N GLU A 57 -18.04 13.18 -14.83
CA GLU A 57 -17.88 11.75 -15.21
C GLU A 57 -16.41 11.37 -15.39
N GLU A 58 -15.63 12.16 -16.14
CA GLU A 58 -14.19 11.89 -16.37
C GLU A 58 -13.38 11.81 -15.06
N ASN A 59 -13.72 12.63 -14.06
CA ASN A 59 -13.04 12.63 -12.77
C ASN A 59 -13.44 11.42 -11.93
N MET A 60 -14.70 10.99 -12.03
CA MET A 60 -15.19 9.77 -11.39
C MET A 60 -14.51 8.53 -12.01
N ASP A 61 -14.42 8.47 -13.34
CA ASP A 61 -13.73 7.40 -14.06
C ASP A 61 -12.25 7.32 -13.66
N PHE A 62 -11.55 8.46 -13.65
CA PHE A 62 -10.15 8.49 -13.24
C PHE A 62 -9.97 7.99 -11.80
N HIS A 63 -10.85 8.40 -10.89
CA HIS A 63 -10.82 7.93 -9.50
C HIS A 63 -11.04 6.41 -9.39
N GLU A 64 -12.00 5.87 -10.13
CA GLU A 64 -12.28 4.44 -10.15
C GLU A 64 -11.10 3.63 -10.69
N ILE A 65 -10.46 4.13 -11.76
CA ILE A 65 -9.24 3.52 -12.32
C ILE A 65 -8.12 3.52 -11.28
N LEU A 66 -7.86 4.65 -10.63
CA LEU A 66 -6.80 4.76 -9.62
C LEU A 66 -7.08 3.85 -8.41
N GLN A 67 -8.35 3.77 -8.00
CA GLN A 67 -8.81 2.84 -6.97
C GLN A 67 -8.58 1.38 -7.36
N ALA A 68 -9.02 0.98 -8.55
CA ALA A 68 -8.86 -0.38 -9.05
C ALA A 68 -7.39 -0.78 -9.19
N LYS A 69 -6.55 0.13 -9.72
CA LYS A 69 -5.09 -0.03 -9.82
C LYS A 69 -4.46 -0.28 -8.45
N THR A 70 -4.82 0.55 -7.47
CA THR A 70 -4.30 0.45 -6.10
C THR A 70 -4.74 -0.86 -5.44
N LEU A 71 -6.03 -1.19 -5.55
CA LEU A 71 -6.56 -2.42 -4.97
C LEU A 71 -5.94 -3.67 -5.58
N THR A 72 -5.76 -3.69 -6.90
CA THR A 72 -5.11 -4.81 -7.61
C THR A 72 -3.66 -4.98 -7.15
N PHE A 73 -2.91 -3.88 -7.03
CA PHE A 73 -1.55 -3.92 -6.51
C PHE A 73 -1.51 -4.49 -5.08
N LEU A 74 -2.39 -4.01 -4.19
CA LEU A 74 -2.44 -4.47 -2.80
C LEU A 74 -2.82 -5.94 -2.70
N ASN A 75 -3.87 -6.39 -3.40
CA ASN A 75 -4.32 -7.78 -3.40
C ASN A 75 -3.21 -8.76 -3.84
N ASN A 76 -2.34 -8.34 -4.76
CA ASN A 76 -1.27 -9.18 -5.28
C ASN A 76 -0.02 -9.20 -4.40
N ASN A 77 0.18 -8.20 -3.53
CA ASN A 77 1.46 -7.99 -2.84
C ASN A 77 1.36 -7.90 -1.31
N ILE A 78 0.20 -7.54 -0.75
CA ILE A 78 0.02 -7.28 0.68
C ILE A 78 -1.31 -7.90 1.15
N LYS A 79 -1.22 -8.86 2.06
CA LYS A 79 -2.38 -9.42 2.75
C LYS A 79 -2.74 -8.55 3.96
N GLY A 80 -4.04 -8.40 4.22
CA GLY A 80 -4.52 -7.63 5.37
C GLY A 80 -4.38 -6.12 5.22
N HIS A 81 -4.32 -5.60 3.98
CA HIS A 81 -4.05 -4.19 3.70
C HIS A 81 -5.11 -3.19 4.20
N GLY A 82 -6.36 -3.62 4.43
CA GLY A 82 -7.44 -2.77 4.95
C GLY A 82 -7.91 -1.63 4.04
N PHE A 83 -7.21 -1.33 2.94
CA PHE A 83 -7.60 -0.35 1.92
C PHE A 83 -9.05 -0.60 1.41
N ILE A 84 -9.83 0.49 1.25
CA ILE A 84 -11.28 0.53 0.97
C ILE A 84 -12.17 0.09 2.14
N ARG A 85 -11.87 -1.03 2.80
CA ARG A 85 -12.70 -1.58 3.89
C ARG A 85 -12.56 -0.86 5.23
N GLY A 86 -11.52 -0.04 5.38
CA GLY A 86 -11.15 0.54 6.67
C GLY A 86 -10.48 -0.51 7.57
N PHE A 87 -9.53 -0.07 8.41
CA PHE A 87 -8.98 -0.94 9.45
C PHE A 87 -10.00 -1.23 10.56
N ASP A 88 -11.11 -0.48 10.61
CA ASP A 88 -12.18 -0.57 11.60
C ASP A 88 -13.28 -1.59 11.24
N GLY A 89 -13.23 -2.21 10.06
CA GLY A 89 -14.16 -3.28 9.68
C GLY A 89 -15.52 -2.81 9.17
N HIS A 90 -15.74 -1.51 8.96
CA HIS A 90 -17.02 -0.98 8.48
C HIS A 90 -17.23 -1.12 6.95
N GLY A 91 -16.19 -1.50 6.20
CA GLY A 91 -16.32 -2.29 4.98
C GLY A 91 -16.92 -1.61 3.74
N CYS A 92 -17.24 -0.32 3.77
CA CYS A 92 -17.96 0.34 2.67
C CYS A 92 -17.20 1.54 2.09
N ASP A 93 -17.11 1.61 0.76
CA ASP A 93 -16.71 2.83 0.06
C ASP A 93 -17.85 3.85 0.16
N ARG A 94 -17.57 5.02 0.73
CA ARG A 94 -18.54 6.11 0.87
C ARG A 94 -18.68 6.84 -0.47
N THR A 95 -19.38 6.20 -1.41
CA THR A 95 -19.68 6.74 -2.75
C THR A 95 -20.67 7.91 -2.70
N ASP A 96 -21.33 8.11 -1.55
CA ASP A 96 -22.21 9.24 -1.24
C ASP A 96 -21.46 10.56 -1.01
N LEU A 97 -20.15 10.50 -0.76
CA LEU A 97 -19.33 11.67 -0.50
C LEU A 97 -18.74 12.26 -1.79
N ARG A 98 -18.53 13.59 -1.75
CA ARG A 98 -17.75 14.31 -2.76
C ARG A 98 -16.37 13.70 -2.95
N LEU A 99 -15.91 13.71 -4.20
CA LEU A 99 -14.64 13.10 -4.58
C LEU A 99 -13.46 13.64 -3.77
N ILE A 100 -13.44 14.94 -3.49
CA ILE A 100 -12.42 15.58 -2.64
C ILE A 100 -12.31 14.97 -1.24
N ILE A 101 -13.42 14.50 -0.67
CA ILE A 101 -13.45 13.87 0.66
C ILE A 101 -13.05 12.40 0.54
N ARG A 102 -13.55 11.69 -0.49
CA ARG A 102 -13.21 10.28 -0.76
C ARG A 102 -11.70 10.11 -0.92
N VAL A 103 -11.07 10.95 -1.74
CA VAL A 103 -9.63 10.92 -1.99
C VAL A 103 -8.81 11.19 -0.72
N LYS A 104 -9.24 12.14 0.13
CA LYS A 104 -8.59 12.38 1.44
C LYS A 104 -8.58 11.14 2.32
N HIS A 105 -9.71 10.45 2.42
CA HIS A 105 -9.79 9.20 3.19
C HIS A 105 -8.86 8.12 2.62
N ARG A 106 -8.78 7.97 1.29
CA ARG A 106 -7.89 6.99 0.65
C ARG A 106 -6.42 7.29 0.91
N ILE A 107 -6.01 8.55 0.82
CA ILE A 107 -4.65 8.99 1.18
C ILE A 107 -4.35 8.67 2.64
N GLN A 108 -5.28 8.97 3.55
CA GLN A 108 -5.09 8.64 4.97
C GLN A 108 -4.93 7.13 5.19
N GLN A 109 -5.75 6.30 4.54
CA GLN A 109 -5.64 4.84 4.60
C GLN A 109 -4.28 4.35 4.08
N LEU A 110 -3.80 4.87 2.95
CA LEU A 110 -2.49 4.51 2.40
C LEU A 110 -1.33 4.96 3.28
N ARG A 111 -1.43 6.14 3.90
CA ARG A 111 -0.44 6.63 4.86
C ARG A 111 -0.34 5.72 6.08
N ILE A 112 -1.48 5.32 6.64
CA ILE A 112 -1.54 4.38 7.77
C ILE A 112 -0.93 3.03 7.36
N LEU A 113 -1.30 2.53 6.17
CA LEU A 113 -0.77 1.27 5.64
C LEU A 113 0.76 1.34 5.49
N LEU A 114 1.30 2.36 4.84
CA LEU A 114 2.75 2.56 4.67
C LEU A 114 3.48 2.56 6.02
N ALA A 115 2.96 3.29 7.01
CA ALA A 115 3.53 3.31 8.36
C ALA A 115 3.43 1.95 9.07
N SER A 116 2.40 1.15 8.76
CA SER A 116 2.17 -0.17 9.36
C SER A 116 3.03 -1.26 8.73
N LEU A 117 3.46 -1.10 7.47
CA LEU A 117 4.26 -2.11 6.75
C LEU A 117 5.62 -2.41 7.40
N GLN A 118 6.13 -1.53 8.26
CA GLN A 118 7.33 -1.83 9.05
C GLN A 118 7.13 -3.03 10.00
N TYR A 119 5.90 -3.29 10.44
CA TYR A 119 5.52 -4.39 11.32
C TYR A 119 4.87 -5.57 10.59
N ALA A 120 4.79 -5.51 9.26
CA ALA A 120 4.21 -6.58 8.46
C ALA A 120 5.08 -7.85 8.52
N LYS A 121 4.42 -9.01 8.59
CA LYS A 121 5.08 -10.30 8.42
C LYS A 121 5.70 -10.37 7.03
N VAL A 122 6.88 -10.99 6.95
CA VAL A 122 7.54 -11.29 5.67
C VAL A 122 7.30 -12.76 5.33
N PRO A 123 7.13 -13.09 4.04
CA PRO A 123 6.82 -14.44 3.61
C PRO A 123 8.05 -15.34 3.79
N GLU A 124 7.83 -16.65 3.93
CA GLU A 124 8.92 -17.63 4.07
C GLU A 124 9.92 -17.58 2.89
N SER A 125 9.44 -17.23 1.69
CA SER A 125 10.28 -17.04 0.49
C SER A 125 11.34 -15.95 0.68
N PHE A 126 11.03 -14.85 1.38
CA PHE A 126 12.00 -13.81 1.72
C PHE A 126 13.13 -14.38 2.59
N TRP A 127 12.78 -15.16 3.61
CA TRP A 127 13.77 -15.82 4.46
C TRP A 127 14.63 -16.81 3.70
N LYS A 128 14.07 -17.55 2.74
CA LYS A 128 14.82 -18.46 1.86
C LYS A 128 15.86 -17.71 1.02
N GLU A 129 15.51 -16.54 0.47
CA GLU A 129 16.46 -15.71 -0.27
C GLU A 129 17.56 -15.16 0.64
N LYS A 130 17.21 -14.65 1.82
CA LYS A 130 18.21 -14.15 2.79
C LYS A 130 19.14 -15.25 3.32
N SER A 131 18.63 -16.46 3.54
CA SER A 131 19.47 -17.60 3.89
C SER A 131 20.45 -17.96 2.76
N LYS A 132 20.04 -17.88 1.49
CA LYS A 132 20.96 -18.08 0.36
C LYS A 132 22.06 -17.02 0.32
N GLU A 133 21.71 -15.74 0.51
CA GLU A 133 22.69 -14.65 0.60
C GLU A 133 23.72 -14.88 1.73
N LEU A 134 23.24 -15.31 2.92
CA LEU A 134 24.10 -15.64 4.05
C LEU A 134 25.04 -16.81 3.72
N VAL A 135 24.52 -17.91 3.17
CA VAL A 135 25.34 -19.07 2.80
C VAL A 135 26.43 -18.64 1.80
N GLN A 136 26.07 -17.83 0.81
CA GLN A 136 27.02 -17.34 -0.18
C GLN A 136 28.12 -16.44 0.43
N SER A 137 27.80 -15.67 1.48
CA SER A 137 28.77 -14.78 2.14
C SER A 137 29.78 -15.53 3.03
N ILE A 138 29.43 -16.74 3.49
CA ILE A 138 30.29 -17.56 4.37
C ILE A 138 31.00 -18.72 3.65
N VAL A 139 30.52 -19.17 2.49
CA VAL A 139 31.02 -20.38 1.79
C VAL A 139 32.54 -20.37 1.53
N ASN A 140 33.14 -19.20 1.32
CA ASN A 140 34.58 -19.05 1.06
C ASN A 140 35.36 -18.39 2.21
N LYS A 141 34.78 -18.34 3.42
CA LYS A 141 35.39 -17.71 4.59
C LYS A 141 35.95 -18.77 5.55
N GLY A 142 37.02 -18.44 6.25
CA GLY A 142 37.52 -19.27 7.35
C GLY A 142 36.53 -19.34 8.50
N THR A 143 36.64 -20.37 9.35
CA THR A 143 35.68 -20.69 10.42
C THR A 143 35.35 -19.50 11.32
N ASP A 144 36.36 -18.76 11.78
CA ASP A 144 36.14 -17.62 12.69
C ASP A 144 35.37 -16.47 12.02
N ALA A 145 35.71 -16.15 10.77
CA ALA A 145 35.01 -15.12 9.99
C ALA A 145 33.58 -15.55 9.65
N ALA A 146 33.35 -16.84 9.36
CA ALA A 146 32.02 -17.37 9.13
C ALA A 146 31.13 -17.32 10.40
N ILE A 147 31.71 -17.62 11.57
CA ILE A 147 31.01 -17.50 12.88
C ILE A 147 30.63 -16.05 13.16
N GLU A 148 31.52 -15.09 12.90
CA GLU A 148 31.25 -13.67 13.12
C GLU A 148 30.09 -13.17 12.23
N ILE A 149 30.16 -13.44 10.92
CA ILE A 149 29.11 -13.07 9.95
C ILE A 149 27.76 -13.70 10.34
N THR A 150 27.76 -14.98 10.70
CA THR A 150 26.54 -15.69 11.11
C THR A 150 25.97 -15.10 12.40
N THR A 151 26.81 -14.77 13.37
CA THR A 151 26.39 -14.18 14.64
C THR A 151 25.78 -12.79 14.44
N GLN A 152 26.36 -11.97 13.55
CA GLN A 152 25.80 -10.66 13.20
C GLN A 152 24.44 -10.80 12.50
N TYR A 153 24.33 -11.75 11.56
CA TYR A 153 23.07 -12.06 10.89
C TYR A 153 21.98 -12.51 11.88
N LEU A 154 22.29 -13.39 12.84
CA LEU A 154 21.31 -13.84 13.84
C LEU A 154 20.84 -12.71 14.76
N LYS A 155 21.71 -11.73 15.05
CA LYS A 155 21.35 -10.53 15.83
C LYS A 155 20.46 -9.57 15.06
N ASN A 156 20.68 -9.43 13.74
CA ASN A 156 19.88 -8.56 12.89
C ASN A 156 19.75 -9.13 11.48
N PRO A 157 18.82 -10.08 11.26
CA PRO A 157 18.73 -10.81 9.99
C PRO A 157 18.17 -9.95 8.85
N THR A 158 17.64 -8.77 9.19
CA THR A 158 17.19 -7.73 8.25
C THR A 158 18.21 -6.60 8.05
N GLY A 159 19.24 -6.53 8.90
CA GLY A 159 20.30 -5.53 8.81
C GLY A 159 21.54 -6.15 8.23
N ILE A 160 21.65 -6.09 6.91
CA ILE A 160 22.92 -6.32 6.23
C ILE A 160 23.19 -5.05 5.42
N SER A 161 24.11 -4.23 5.95
CA SER A 161 24.86 -3.21 5.21
C SER A 161 26.33 -3.46 5.50
#